data_AF-A0A0K6FQW9-F1
#
_entry.id   AF-A0A0K6FQW9-F1
#
_cell.length_a   1.000
_cell.length_b   1.000
_cell.length_c   1.000
_cell.angle_alpha   90.00
_cell.angle_beta   90.00
_cell.angle_gamma   90.00
#
_symmetry.space_group_name_H-M   'P 1'
#
loop_
_entity.id
_entity.type
_entity.pdbx_description
1 polymer ?
#
loop_
_entity_poly.entity_id
_entity_poly.type
_entity_poly.pdbx_seq_one_letter_code
_entity_poly.pdbx_strand_id
1 'polypeptide(L)'
;MYLPNVYRFLLPAFMIPSPQPADKPTGELAQDTPAQVPSAWGCPSMTVRCVKDGNWPKGIVGDIGKKDFCWQWPRCNQCDYEANIDECNLTFLECEGACDAFAPIPF
;
A
#
# COMPACT_ATOMS: atom_id res chain seq x y z
N MET A 1 16.69 -31.90 26.19
CA MET A 1 17.68 -30.80 26.29
C MET A 1 19.01 -31.42 25.87
N TYR A 2 19.64 -31.09 24.74
CA TYR A 2 20.17 -29.78 24.40
C TYR A 2 20.50 -29.69 22.89
N LEU A 3 20.47 -28.46 22.37
CA LEU A 3 20.43 -28.06 20.97
C LEU A 3 21.73 -28.32 20.17
N PRO A 4 21.64 -28.46 18.83
CA PRO A 4 22.79 -28.50 17.95
C PRO A 4 23.33 -27.11 17.61
N ASN A 5 24.65 -27.11 17.47
CA ASN A 5 25.53 -26.35 16.58
C ASN A 5 25.40 -24.81 16.51
N VAL A 6 26.36 -24.20 17.19
CA VAL A 6 26.63 -22.78 17.36
C VAL A 6 27.50 -22.32 16.17
N TYR A 7 27.03 -21.26 15.49
CA TYR A 7 27.84 -20.22 14.85
C TYR A 7 28.84 -20.63 13.75
N ARG A 8 28.50 -20.28 12.51
CA ARG A 8 29.50 -19.91 11.51
C ARG A 8 29.21 -18.51 10.98
N PHE A 9 29.66 -17.53 11.76
CA PHE A 9 29.88 -16.16 11.28
C PHE A 9 30.94 -16.18 10.18
N LEU A 10 30.79 -15.31 9.19
CA LEU A 10 31.79 -14.38 8.63
C LEU A 10 31.35 -13.90 7.22
N LEU A 11 30.74 -12.71 7.16
CA LEU A 11 30.93 -11.71 6.09
C LEU A 11 32.31 -11.03 6.32
N PRO A 12 32.93 -10.23 5.41
CA PRO A 12 32.39 -9.52 4.22
C PRO A 12 33.35 -9.49 2.99
N ALA A 13 32.94 -8.86 1.87
CA ALA A 13 33.85 -8.00 1.06
C ALA A 13 33.09 -7.22 -0.03
N PHE A 14 33.12 -5.89 0.13
CA PHE A 14 32.82 -4.85 -0.86
C PHE A 14 33.71 -4.95 -2.10
N MET A 15 33.16 -4.67 -3.30
CA MET A 15 33.90 -4.12 -4.45
C MET A 15 32.97 -3.26 -5.35
N ILE A 16 33.15 -1.94 -5.29
CA ILE A 16 32.85 -0.88 -6.29
C ILE A 16 34.14 -0.01 -6.27
N PRO A 17 34.68 0.70 -7.30
CA PRO A 17 34.10 1.40 -8.49
C PRO A 17 34.89 1.17 -9.82
N SER A 18 34.54 1.72 -11.01
CA SER A 18 34.76 3.12 -11.49
C SER A 18 34.64 3.18 -13.07
N PRO A 19 34.93 4.26 -13.84
CA PRO A 19 33.93 5.19 -14.44
C PRO A 19 34.02 5.50 -15.97
N GLN A 20 32.89 5.95 -16.58
CA GLN A 20 32.68 6.92 -17.71
C GLN A 20 33.27 6.63 -19.13
N PRO A 21 32.84 7.30 -20.25
CA PRO A 21 32.00 8.50 -20.42
C PRO A 21 30.85 8.42 -21.47
N ALA A 22 30.09 9.51 -21.52
CA ALA A 22 28.88 9.77 -22.30
C ALA A 22 29.14 10.27 -23.73
N ASP A 23 28.20 10.02 -24.64
CA ASP A 23 27.84 10.94 -25.72
C ASP A 23 26.34 10.82 -26.09
N LYS A 24 25.73 11.97 -26.38
CA LYS A 24 24.30 12.38 -26.44
C LYS A 24 23.64 12.04 -27.83
N PRO A 25 22.39 12.47 -28.23
CA PRO A 25 21.27 13.12 -27.51
C PRO A 25 19.81 12.66 -27.88
N THR A 26 18.85 13.15 -27.08
CA THR A 26 17.45 13.54 -27.43
C THR A 26 16.43 12.50 -27.90
N GLY A 27 15.36 12.35 -27.10
CA GLY A 27 14.06 11.86 -27.57
C GLY A 27 13.18 11.40 -26.40
N GLU A 28 12.33 12.29 -25.90
CA GLU A 28 11.19 11.97 -25.04
C GLU A 28 10.49 10.67 -25.48
N LEU A 29 10.34 9.71 -24.57
CA LEU A 29 9.16 8.86 -24.56
C LEU A 29 8.73 8.66 -23.12
N ALA A 30 7.54 9.19 -22.84
CA ALA A 30 6.89 9.26 -21.56
C ALA A 30 6.98 7.94 -20.79
N GLN A 31 7.27 8.05 -19.50
CA GLN A 31 7.03 6.98 -18.55
C GLN A 31 5.57 6.54 -18.70
N ASP A 32 5.40 5.28 -19.07
CA ASP A 32 4.12 4.57 -19.19
C ASP A 32 3.44 4.61 -17.81
N THR A 33 2.67 5.68 -17.59
CA THR A 33 1.65 5.73 -16.55
C THR A 33 0.59 4.74 -17.02
N PRO A 34 0.26 3.68 -16.26
CA PRO A 34 -0.84 2.81 -16.66
C PRO A 34 -2.10 3.68 -16.77
N ALA A 35 -2.51 3.91 -18.01
CA ALA A 35 -3.74 4.62 -18.32
C ALA A 35 -4.87 3.91 -17.58
N GLN A 36 -5.59 4.67 -16.75
CA GLN A 36 -6.76 4.20 -16.03
C GLN A 36 -7.78 3.71 -17.07
N VAL A 37 -7.88 2.39 -17.23
CA VAL A 37 -8.93 1.77 -18.04
C VAL A 37 -10.27 2.06 -17.34
N PRO A 38 -11.29 2.61 -18.02
CA PRO A 38 -12.60 2.80 -17.41
C PRO A 38 -13.23 1.43 -17.16
N SER A 39 -13.42 1.06 -15.90
CA SER A 39 -14.08 -0.18 -15.50
C SER A 39 -15.54 -0.18 -15.92
N ALA A 40 -15.85 -0.74 -17.09
CA ALA A 40 -17.23 -1.06 -17.44
C ALA A 40 -17.73 -2.37 -16.79
N TRP A 41 -16.84 -3.17 -16.16
CA TRP A 41 -17.17 -4.51 -15.64
C TRP A 41 -16.41 -4.89 -14.34
N GLY A 42 -15.88 -3.93 -13.59
CA GLY A 42 -15.06 -4.22 -12.39
C GLY A 42 -15.16 -3.14 -11.33
N CYS A 43 -14.86 -3.52 -10.09
CA CYS A 43 -14.81 -2.58 -8.97
C CYS A 43 -13.59 -1.66 -9.08
N PRO A 44 -13.73 -0.35 -8.86
CA PRO A 44 -12.62 0.58 -8.95
C PRO A 44 -11.73 0.49 -7.71
N SER A 45 -10.41 0.66 -7.86
CA SER A 45 -9.54 0.90 -6.72
C SER A 45 -9.80 2.32 -6.18
N MET A 46 -10.03 2.45 -4.88
CA MET A 46 -10.36 3.73 -4.23
C MET A 46 -9.44 3.98 -3.04
N THR A 47 -9.27 5.26 -2.70
CA THR A 47 -8.52 5.65 -1.50
C THR A 47 -9.24 5.17 -0.24
N VAL A 48 -8.54 4.45 0.62
CA VAL A 48 -9.06 4.01 1.93
C VAL A 48 -8.57 4.98 3.00
N ARG A 49 -9.52 5.54 3.73
CA ARG A 49 -9.31 6.49 4.81
C ARG A 49 -9.39 5.79 6.16
N CYS A 50 -8.52 6.16 7.08
CA CYS A 50 -8.54 5.67 8.45
C CYS A 50 -9.39 6.60 9.30
N VAL A 51 -10.30 6.02 10.07
CA VAL A 51 -11.22 6.77 10.93
C VAL A 51 -11.15 6.25 12.35
N LYS A 52 -10.88 7.17 13.27
CA LYS A 52 -10.87 6.90 14.70
C LYS A 52 -12.29 6.67 15.20
N ASP A 53 -12.47 5.59 15.96
CA ASP A 53 -13.71 5.22 16.65
C ASP A 53 -14.93 5.16 15.71
N GLY A 54 -14.74 4.82 14.43
CA GLY A 54 -15.81 4.75 13.44
C GLY A 54 -16.54 6.07 13.15
N ASN A 55 -16.04 7.21 13.63
CA ASN A 55 -16.72 8.50 13.58
C ASN A 55 -16.67 9.18 12.20
N TRP A 56 -17.07 8.49 11.14
CA TRP A 56 -17.04 9.04 9.78
C TRP A 56 -18.09 10.15 9.58
N PRO A 57 -17.77 11.28 8.91
CA PRO A 57 -16.46 11.68 8.36
C PRO A 57 -15.63 12.56 9.32
N LYS A 58 -16.08 12.80 10.55
CA LYS A 58 -15.44 13.75 11.49
C LYS A 58 -14.16 13.21 12.15
N GLY A 59 -14.04 11.90 12.27
CA GLY A 59 -12.92 11.18 12.87
C GLY A 59 -11.88 10.71 11.87
N ILE A 60 -11.84 11.29 10.66
CA ILE A 60 -10.79 10.94 9.68
C ILE A 60 -9.45 11.42 10.21
N VAL A 61 -8.53 10.49 10.40
CA VAL A 61 -7.15 10.75 10.85
C VAL A 61 -6.17 10.79 9.68
N GLY A 62 -6.49 10.10 8.58
CA GLY A 62 -5.70 10.11 7.36
C GLY A 62 -6.16 9.07 6.35
N ASP A 63 -5.26 8.66 5.45
CA ASP A 63 -5.51 7.61 4.46
C ASP A 63 -4.29 6.71 4.25
N ILE A 64 -4.55 5.47 3.82
CA ILE A 64 -3.55 4.43 3.51
C ILE A 64 -3.41 4.24 1.98
N GLY A 65 -3.72 5.28 1.21
CA GLY A 65 -3.67 5.25 -0.25
C GLY A 65 -4.78 4.44 -0.91
N LYS A 66 -4.61 4.15 -2.21
CA LYS A 66 -5.57 3.40 -3.01
C LYS A 66 -5.48 1.90 -2.71
N LYS A 67 -6.63 1.28 -2.49
CA LYS A 67 -6.78 -0.17 -2.31
C LYS A 67 -7.76 -0.72 -3.32
N ASP A 68 -7.68 -2.03 -3.56
CA ASP A 68 -8.56 -2.72 -4.47
C ASP A 68 -9.93 -3.01 -3.85
N PHE A 69 -10.95 -2.96 -4.70
CA PHE A 69 -12.31 -3.28 -4.33
C PHE A 69 -12.76 -4.51 -5.12
N CYS A 70 -13.52 -5.35 -4.44
CA CYS A 70 -14.02 -6.61 -4.95
C CYS A 70 -15.53 -6.53 -5.04
N TRP A 71 -16.09 -7.11 -6.10
CA TRP A 71 -17.54 -7.20 -6.26
C TRP A 71 -18.11 -8.12 -5.20
N GLN A 72 -18.91 -7.56 -4.30
CA GLN A 72 -19.59 -8.26 -3.23
C GLN A 72 -21.07 -7.84 -3.29
N TRP A 73 -21.86 -8.61 -4.03
CA TRP A 73 -23.25 -8.26 -4.38
C TRP A 73 -24.02 -7.65 -3.20
N PRO A 74 -24.67 -6.49 -3.35
CA PRO A 74 -24.94 -5.78 -4.61
C PRO A 74 -23.93 -4.68 -4.98
N ARG A 75 -22.79 -4.55 -4.28
CA ARG A 75 -21.88 -3.41 -4.41
C ARG A 75 -20.41 -3.79 -4.44
N CYS A 76 -19.55 -2.81 -4.67
CA CYS A 76 -18.11 -2.98 -4.43
C CYS A 76 -17.77 -2.80 -2.95
N ASN A 77 -16.99 -3.70 -2.36
CA ASN A 77 -16.42 -3.53 -1.01
C ASN A 77 -14.90 -3.64 -1.08
N GLN A 78 -14.20 -3.19 -0.03
CA GLN A 78 -12.76 -3.41 0.10
C GLN A 78 -12.48 -4.92 0.04
N CYS A 79 -11.50 -5.33 -0.78
CA CYS A 79 -11.12 -6.74 -0.87
C CYS A 79 -10.59 -7.27 0.47
N ASP A 80 -9.62 -6.55 1.05
CA ASP A 80 -8.92 -6.96 2.27
C ASP A 80 -9.21 -6.00 3.43
N TYR A 81 -10.47 -6.01 3.89
CA TYR A 81 -10.93 -5.08 4.93
C TYR A 81 -10.11 -5.18 6.23
N GLU A 82 -9.84 -6.39 6.71
CA GLU A 82 -9.06 -6.60 7.95
C GLU A 82 -7.62 -6.10 7.80
N ALA A 83 -6.96 -6.39 6.68
CA ALA A 83 -5.61 -5.90 6.41
C ALA A 83 -5.55 -4.37 6.35
N ASN A 84 -6.60 -3.73 5.80
CA ASN A 84 -6.70 -2.28 5.77
C ASN A 84 -6.92 -1.68 7.17
N ILE A 85 -7.68 -2.35 8.06
CA ILE A 85 -7.80 -1.94 9.47
C ILE A 85 -6.44 -2.04 10.16
N ASP A 86 -5.74 -3.16 10.00
CA ASP A 86 -4.44 -3.37 10.62
C ASP A 86 -3.43 -2.31 10.14
N GLU A 87 -3.43 -2.01 8.84
CA GLU A 87 -2.59 -0.95 8.27
C GLU A 87 -2.96 0.43 8.84
N CYS A 88 -4.25 0.74 9.00
CA CYS A 88 -4.68 1.97 9.66
C CYS A 88 -4.16 2.06 11.10
N ASN A 89 -4.31 0.99 11.89
CA ASN A 89 -3.87 0.94 13.27
C ASN A 89 -2.34 1.01 13.43
N LEU A 90 -1.59 0.46 12.48
CA LEU A 90 -0.13 0.53 12.44
C LEU A 90 0.39 1.89 11.97
N THR A 91 -0.31 2.52 11.02
CA THR A 91 0.12 3.80 10.42
C THR A 91 -0.20 4.98 11.33
N PHE A 92 -1.37 4.97 11.97
CA PHE A 92 -1.87 6.09 12.76
C PHE A 92 -1.90 5.73 14.25
N LEU A 93 -0.86 6.11 14.99
CA LEU A 93 -0.73 5.79 16.42
C LEU A 93 -1.86 6.38 17.29
N GLU A 94 -2.49 7.47 16.84
CA GLU A 94 -3.65 8.07 17.52
C GLU A 94 -4.90 7.19 17.51
N CYS A 95 -4.91 6.13 16.68
CA CYS A 95 -5.97 5.15 16.64
C CYS A 95 -5.97 4.24 17.87
N GLU A 96 -4.82 4.05 18.52
CA GLU A 96 -4.68 3.14 19.68
C GLU A 96 -5.27 1.73 19.42
N GLY A 97 -5.23 1.28 18.15
CA GLY A 97 -5.82 0.00 17.73
C GLY A 97 -7.32 0.01 17.46
N ALA A 98 -7.97 1.18 17.49
CA ALA A 98 -9.42 1.36 17.35
C ALA A 98 -9.83 2.14 16.07
N CYS A 99 -8.97 2.18 15.05
CA CYS A 99 -9.34 2.76 13.76
C CYS A 99 -10.00 1.75 12.84
N ASP A 100 -10.96 2.26 12.09
CA ASP A 100 -11.62 1.57 10.99
C ASP A 100 -11.10 2.07 9.65
N ALA A 101 -11.12 1.18 8.65
CA ALA A 101 -10.77 1.49 7.27
C ALA A 101 -12.03 1.80 6.44
N PHE A 102 -12.21 3.05 6.03
CA PHE A 102 -13.36 3.51 5.26
C PHE A 102 -13.01 3.86 3.82
N ALA A 103 -13.83 3.36 2.90
CA ALA A 103 -13.87 3.83 1.53
C ALA A 103 -14.88 4.98 1.38
N PRO A 104 -14.66 5.92 0.45
CA PRO A 104 -15.76 6.69 -0.12
C PRO A 104 -16.85 5.71 -0.58
N ILE A 105 -18.12 6.04 -0.34
CA ILE A 105 -19.27 5.15 -0.57
C ILE A 105 -19.16 4.50 -1.96
N PRO A 106 -18.94 3.18 -2.04
CA PRO A 106 -18.96 2.45 -3.30
C PRO A 106 -20.42 2.20 -3.71
N PHE A 107 -20.68 2.37 -5.01
CA PHE A 107 -21.96 2.08 -5.66
C PHE A 107 -22.25 0.58 -5.71
#